data_AF-A0A238JDR5-F1
#
_entry.id   AF-A0A238JDR5-F1
#
_cell.length_a   1.000
_cell.length_b   1.000
_cell.length_c   1.000
_cell.angle_alpha   90.00
_cell.angle_beta   90.00
_cell.angle_gamma   90.00
#
_symmetry.space_group_name_H-M   'P 1'
#
loop_
_entity.id
_entity.type
_entity.pdbx_description
1 polymer ?
#
loop_
_entity_poly.entity_id
_entity_poly.type
_entity_poly.pdbx_seq_one_letter_code
_entity_poly.pdbx_strand_id
1 'polypeptide(L)' 'MKRPEDYCATIIEDTQTLAIEDRISYLRGIVVPLIEHLGYTLAHAPKDFAATSTFVLATDIEKRLTALEQAVFPQGPVQC' A
#
# COMPACT_ATOMS: atom_id res chain seq x y z
N MET A 1 -23.36 -5.56 -0.61
CA MET A 1 -21.88 -5.57 -0.76
C MET A 1 -21.53 -4.33 -1.57
N LYS A 2 -20.64 -3.46 -1.07
CA LYS A 2 -20.11 -2.34 -1.88
C LYS A 2 -19.28 -2.89 -3.03
N ARG A 3 -19.27 -2.21 -4.18
CA ARG A 3 -18.47 -2.66 -5.32
C ARG A 3 -17.00 -2.27 -5.09
N PRO A 4 -16.01 -3.03 -5.61
CA PRO A 4 -14.59 -2.71 -5.47
C PRO A 4 -14.24 -1.26 -5.85
N GLU A 5 -14.89 -0.72 -6.88
CA GLU A 5 -14.74 0.67 -7.33
C GLU A 5 -15.15 1.72 -6.28
N ASP A 6 -16.09 1.40 -5.39
CA ASP A 6 -16.51 2.30 -4.32
C ASP A 6 -15.40 2.49 -3.28
N TYR A 7 -14.58 1.46 -3.05
CA TYR A 7 -13.44 1.55 -2.13
C TYR A 7 -12.31 2.40 -2.70
N CYS A 8 -12.05 2.29 -4.01
CA CYS A 8 -11.08 3.17 -4.67
C CYS A 8 -11.51 4.63 -4.59
N ALA A 9 -12.80 4.93 -4.81
CA ALA A 9 -13.33 6.28 -4.68
C ALA A 9 -13.12 6.85 -3.26
N THR A 10 -13.43 6.06 -2.22
CA THR A 10 -13.21 6.47 -0.83
C THR A 10 -11.73 6.69 -0.51
N ILE A 11 -10.83 5.80 -0.94
CA ILE A 11 -9.38 5.96 -0.71
C ILE A 11 -8.85 7.22 -1.39
N ILE A 12 -9.34 7.55 -2.59
CA ILE A 12 -8.97 8.78 -3.30
C ILE A 12 -9.44 10.02 -2.52
N GLU A 13 -10.69 10.01 -2.05
CA GLU A 13 -11.25 11.10 -1.25
C GLU A 13 -10.45 11.30 0.05
N ASP A 14 -10.22 10.22 0.81
CA ASP A 14 -9.41 10.25 2.03
C ASP A 14 -8.03 10.83 1.76
N THR A 15 -7.35 10.37 0.70
CA THR A 15 -6.02 10.87 0.30
C THR A 15 -6.03 12.37 -0.02
N GLN A 16 -7.12 12.90 -0.57
CA GLN A 16 -7.25 14.33 -0.88
C GLN A 16 -7.42 15.20 0.39
N THR A 17 -8.00 14.63 1.45
CA THR A 17 -8.14 15.32 2.75
C THR A 17 -6.85 15.38 3.57
N LEU A 18 -5.88 14.52 3.26
CA LEU A 18 -4.59 14.47 3.95
C LEU A 18 -3.62 15.54 3.44
N ALA A 19 -2.75 15.97 4.35
CA ALA A 19 -1.57 16.77 4.02
C ALA A 19 -0.70 16.01 3.02
N ILE A 20 -0.01 16.73 2.12
CA ILE A 20 0.69 16.11 0.98
C ILE A 20 1.80 15.14 1.45
N GLU A 21 2.40 15.45 2.60
CA GLU A 21 3.39 14.66 3.33
C GLU A 21 2.86 13.30 3.81
N ASP A 22 1.58 13.20 4.16
CA ASP A 22 0.99 12.00 4.74
C ASP A 22 0.40 11.05 3.69
N ARG A 23 0.17 11.55 2.46
CA ARG A 23 -0.52 10.79 1.40
C ARG A 23 0.21 9.50 1.02
N ILE A 24 1.53 9.56 0.89
CA ILE A 24 2.32 8.39 0.50
C ILE A 24 2.33 7.35 1.64
N SER A 25 2.48 7.80 2.88
CA SER A 25 2.46 6.91 4.06
C SER A 25 1.10 6.24 4.23
N TYR A 26 0.00 7.00 4.06
CA TYR A 26 -1.37 6.48 4.07
C TYR A 26 -1.58 5.41 2.98
N LEU A 27 -1.20 5.69 1.74
CA LEU A 27 -1.33 4.73 0.64
C LEU A 27 -0.47 3.47 0.87
N ARG A 28 0.75 3.62 1.39
CA ARG A 28 1.60 2.48 1.79
C ARG A 28 0.90 1.61 2.84
N GLY A 29 0.30 2.23 3.86
CA GLY A 29 -0.45 1.55 4.91
C GLY A 29 -1.68 0.78 4.44
N ILE A 30 -2.15 1.02 3.21
CA ILE A 30 -3.29 0.30 2.62
C ILE A 30 -2.82 -0.75 1.62
N VAL A 31 -1.96 -0.36 0.68
CA VAL A 31 -1.60 -1.21 -0.46
C VAL A 31 -0.74 -2.40 -0.02
N VAL A 32 0.23 -2.19 0.87
CA VAL A 32 1.13 -3.26 1.31
C VAL A 32 0.34 -4.37 2.04
N PRO A 33 -0.50 -4.07 3.05
CA PRO A 33 -1.28 -5.11 3.73
C PRO A 33 -2.27 -5.84 2.83
N LEU A 34 -2.87 -5.16 1.84
CA LEU A 34 -3.77 -5.82 0.89
C LEU A 34 -3.06 -6.89 0.05
N ILE A 35 -1.84 -6.58 -0.41
CA ILE A 35 -1.03 -7.51 -1.19
C ILE A 35 -0.51 -8.65 -0.30
N GLU A 36 -0.04 -8.36 0.92
CA GLU A 36 0.33 -9.41 1.87
C GLU A 36 -0.83 -10.35 2.19
N HIS A 37 -2.04 -9.81 2.40
CA HIS A 37 -3.24 -10.60 2.63
C HIS A 37 -3.59 -11.50 1.43
N LEU A 38 -3.39 -11.01 0.21
CA LEU A 38 -3.49 -11.84 -1.00
C LEU A 38 -2.45 -12.96 -0.98
N GLY A 39 -1.21 -12.66 -0.59
CA GLY A 39 -0.13 -13.65 -0.46
C GLY A 39 -0.50 -14.75 0.54
N TYR A 40 -1.03 -14.39 1.70
CA TYR A 40 -1.55 -15.35 2.67
C TYR A 40 -2.69 -16.18 2.10
N THR A 41 -3.65 -15.56 1.41
CA THR A 41 -4.78 -16.29 0.80
C THR A 41 -4.30 -17.31 -0.24
N LEU A 42 -3.31 -16.92 -1.06
CA LEU A 42 -2.72 -17.78 -2.08
C LEU A 42 -1.85 -18.90 -1.50
N ALA A 43 -1.20 -18.66 -0.35
CA ALA A 43 -0.40 -19.68 0.34
C ALA A 43 -1.24 -20.85 0.88
N HIS A 44 -2.56 -20.64 1.04
CA HIS A 44 -3.50 -21.68 1.44
C HIS A 44 -4.16 -22.36 0.23
N ALA A 45 -3.82 -21.96 -1.00
CA ALA A 45 -4.32 -22.55 -2.23
C ALA A 45 -3.31 -23.57 -2.81
N PRO A 46 -3.75 -24.65 -3.48
CA PRO A 46 -2.90 -25.75 -3.93
C PRO A 46 -1.89 -25.42 -5.06
N LYS A 47 -1.66 -24.13 -5.38
CA LYS A 47 -0.71 -23.66 -6.40
C LYS A 47 0.22 -22.60 -5.78
N ASP A 48 1.20 -23.07 -5.01
CA ASP A 48 2.05 -22.30 -4.09
C ASP A 48 2.92 -21.18 -4.69
N PHE A 49 3.24 -21.22 -5.99
CA PHE A 49 4.17 -20.25 -6.59
C PHE A 49 3.65 -18.81 -6.52
N ALA A 50 2.34 -18.62 -6.59
CA ALA A 50 1.72 -17.29 -6.59
C ALA A 50 1.84 -16.59 -5.21
N ALA A 51 1.92 -17.35 -4.12
CA ALA A 51 2.05 -16.78 -2.78
C ALA A 51 3.40 -16.07 -2.58
N THR A 52 4.50 -16.76 -2.91
CA THR A 52 5.86 -16.20 -2.81
C THR A 52 6.02 -14.96 -3.69
N SER A 53 5.53 -14.99 -4.94
CA SER A 53 5.57 -13.81 -5.82
C SER A 53 4.79 -12.62 -5.26
N THR A 54 3.70 -12.88 -4.53
CA THR A 54 2.89 -11.82 -3.93
C THR A 54 3.60 -11.14 -2.76
N PHE A 55 4.30 -11.89 -1.90
CA PHE A 55 5.11 -11.29 -0.83
C PHE A 55 6.33 -10.51 -1.36
N VAL A 56 6.95 -10.99 -2.45
CA VAL A 56 8.02 -10.25 -3.15
C VAL A 56 7.48 -8.93 -3.69
N LEU A 57 6.27 -8.94 -4.27
CA LEU A 57 5.61 -7.73 -4.76
C LEU A 57 5.29 -6.75 -3.62
N ALA A 58 4.77 -7.23 -2.48
CA ALA A 58 4.50 -6.38 -1.31
C ALA A 58 5.77 -5.66 -0.84
N THR A 59 6.87 -6.41 -0.69
CA THR A 59 8.19 -5.86 -0.33
C THR A 59 8.70 -4.83 -1.34
N ASP A 60 8.56 -5.09 -2.65
CA ASP A 60 9.00 -4.16 -3.70
C ASP A 60 8.18 -2.85 -3.68
N ILE A 61 6.86 -2.95 -3.50
CA ILE A 61 5.98 -1.79 -3.39
C ILE A 61 6.30 -0.98 -2.13
N GLU A 62 6.50 -1.62 -0.99
CA GLU A 62 6.88 -0.96 0.26
C GLU A 62 8.18 -0.16 0.07
N LYS A 63 9.20 -0.76 -0.55
CA LYS A 63 10.47 -0.08 -0.85
C LYS A 63 10.28 1.12 -1.76
N ARG A 64 9.49 0.98 -2.84
CA ARG A 64 9.24 2.07 -3.79
C ARG A 64 8.46 3.22 -3.16
N LEU A 65 7.44 2.93 -2.35
CA LEU A 65 6.67 3.97 -1.67
C LEU A 65 7.51 4.67 -0.60
N THR A 66 8.35 3.94 0.14
CA THR A 66 9.28 4.54 1.11
C THR A 66 10.33 5.42 0.41
N ALA A 67 10.86 4.98 -0.72
CA ALA A 67 11.79 5.79 -1.52
C ALA A 67 11.10 7.04 -2.09
N LEU A 68 9.85 6.93 -2.51
CA LEU A 68 9.05 8.07 -2.98
C LEU A 68 8.79 9.07 -1.85
N GLU A 69 8.42 8.59 -0.66
CA GLU A 69 8.22 9.41 0.54
C GLU A 69 9.49 10.20 0.87
N GLN A 70 10.67 9.55 0.85
CA GLN A 70 11.96 10.19 1.08
C GLN A 70 12.36 11.17 -0.03
N ALA A 71 12.05 10.87 -1.30
CA ALA A 71 12.38 11.74 -2.42
C ALA A 71 11.54 13.03 -2.43
N VAL A 72 10.27 12.93 -2.02
CA VAL A 72 9.38 14.09 -1.93
C VAL A 72 9.61 14.85 -0.62
N PHE A 73 9.95 14.16 0.47
CA PHE A 73 10.16 14.74 1.81
C PHE A 73 11.48 14.27 2.44
N PRO A 74 12.64 14.80 2.00
CA PRO A 74 13.95 14.33 2.42
C PRO A 74 14.30 14.56 3.90
N GLN A 75 13.50 15.33 4.64
CA GLN A 75 13.70 15.60 6.07
C GLN A 75 12.67 14.89 6.99
N GLY A 76 11.83 14.01 6.43
CA GLY A 76 10.72 13.39 7.18
C GLY A 76 9.63 14.41 7.56
N PRO A 77 8.50 13.97 8.14
CA PRO A 77 7.46 14.87 8.60
C PRO A 77 8.06 15.83 9.63
N VAL A 78 7.81 17.13 9.46
CA VAL A 78 8.15 18.14 10.47
C VAL A 78 7.29 17.84 11.69
N GLN A 79 7.88 17.23 12.71
CA GLN A 79 7.28 17.17 14.03
C GLN A 79 7.31 18.61 14.59
N CYS A 80 6.23 19.36 14.40
CA CYS A 80 5.96 20.59 15.14
C CYS A 80 5.33 20.28 16.49
#